data_AF-A0A147JZU5-F1
#
_entry.id   AF-A0A147JZU5-F1
#
_cell.length_a   1.000
_cell.length_b   1.000
_cell.length_c   1.000
_cell.angle_alpha   90.00
_cell.angle_beta   90.00
_cell.angle_gamma   90.00
#
_symmetry.space_group_name_H-M   'P 1'
#
loop_
_entity.id
_entity.type
_entity.pdbx_description
1 polymer ?
#
loop_
_entity_poly.entity_id
_entity_poly.type
_entity_poly.pdbx_seq_one_letter_code
_entity_poly.pdbx_strand_id
1 'polypeptide(L)'
;MIIDLQKWERMKKKAIRVFQSLLRGPATVREIANEVGLSYPAAAVTIKDLIKEGLCERKNGQVVIRHSAKAQALIKVLSRYRGEELLGGNREKVLGAITSPKTVKEIAGRARLSEQTVYRLLRELKGMLAVGFDGKKYFLRDEDLKAFLEQKLMDARTAGEETGVVILHSNGFTLKRAPKGARTRGAPTAFSRFAEYGVDYGAENRDFFIDPPREVGLEEILVHALLASENSLDRTMCAVLYLKNRGRIDLARTRRLARTLGILDRWLDLESLCRGAPLRRPEDFLPWQEFVEKAAVYGVEVSPPGGLEEVYGVFQRVGGKLKRKISAYCFGETILMLAGLKERTKDIDLAVERVEDFQEISGALGELGYRSRASAPAGEPEPSDVLVHPELPRIDLFTGRICRALGITRSMRESARKSCFGKLEVNFLPLEAVLLLKAVTGREGDLSDMEAIIRSKIDWRLFERIYWEEIESVGGQFCFTLLEALEILQERTQARVPALRRVFRHCLEEGVRLAVEMGARSVPELKRYLDFPEMTLRRAAMSLARGGKIRLIRRGRRLELLPA
;
A
#
# COMPACT_ATOMS: atom_id res chain seq x y z
N MET A 1 -18.96 -10.38 -3.96
CA MET A 1 -20.06 -9.70 -3.24
C MET A 1 -19.95 -9.94 -1.73
N ILE A 2 -19.14 -9.15 -1.03
CA ILE A 2 -19.17 -9.10 0.44
C ILE A 2 -20.30 -8.15 0.79
N ILE A 3 -21.37 -8.69 1.38
CA ILE A 3 -22.47 -7.92 1.95
C ILE A 3 -21.87 -6.91 2.92
N ASP A 4 -21.93 -5.63 2.58
CA ASP A 4 -21.56 -4.60 3.51
C ASP A 4 -22.73 -4.33 4.46
N LEU A 5 -22.59 -4.90 5.65
CA LEU A 5 -23.56 -4.80 6.75
C LEU A 5 -23.53 -3.41 7.43
N GLN A 6 -22.99 -2.35 6.79
CA GLN A 6 -22.97 -0.99 7.33
C GLN A 6 -24.36 -0.43 7.69
N LYS A 7 -25.43 -0.96 7.09
CA LYS A 7 -26.84 -0.64 7.44
C LYS A 7 -27.65 -1.85 7.96
N TRP A 8 -27.01 -2.84 8.61
CA TRP A 8 -27.77 -3.94 9.22
C TRP A 8 -28.40 -3.50 10.56
N GLU A 9 -29.65 -3.05 10.49
CA GLU A 9 -30.42 -2.61 11.64
C GLU A 9 -30.93 -3.81 12.46
N ARG A 10 -30.71 -3.72 13.78
CA ARG A 10 -30.95 -4.81 14.73
C ARG A 10 -32.30 -4.63 15.40
N MET A 11 -33.14 -5.64 15.32
CA MET A 11 -34.38 -5.80 16.06
C MET A 11 -34.13 -5.61 17.56
N LYS A 12 -34.82 -4.61 18.09
CA LYS A 12 -34.87 -4.36 19.52
C LYS A 12 -35.84 -5.37 20.13
N LYS A 13 -35.54 -5.87 21.34
CA LYS A 13 -36.45 -6.75 22.10
C LYS A 13 -37.87 -6.17 22.19
N LYS A 14 -37.99 -4.85 22.37
CA LYS A 14 -39.28 -4.13 22.38
C LYS A 14 -40.04 -4.24 21.06
N ALA A 15 -39.35 -4.18 19.92
CA ALA A 15 -39.97 -4.31 18.59
C ALA A 15 -40.54 -5.72 18.37
N ILE A 16 -39.81 -6.74 18.83
CA ILE A 16 -40.27 -8.13 18.79
C ILE A 16 -41.55 -8.31 19.62
N ARG A 17 -41.59 -7.75 20.84
CA ARG A 17 -42.79 -7.82 21.69
C ARG A 17 -43.99 -7.09 21.08
N VAL A 18 -43.77 -5.91 20.53
CA VAL A 18 -44.83 -5.15 19.82
C VAL A 18 -45.32 -5.91 18.59
N PHE A 19 -44.44 -6.56 17.83
CA PHE A 19 -44.87 -7.39 16.71
C PHE A 19 -45.64 -8.64 17.16
N GLN A 20 -45.21 -9.26 18.26
CA GLN A 20 -45.88 -10.44 18.83
C GLN A 20 -47.28 -10.14 19.38
N SER A 21 -47.52 -8.96 19.98
CA SER A 21 -48.86 -8.59 20.44
C SER A 21 -49.86 -8.52 19.27
N LEU A 22 -49.40 -8.04 18.11
CA LEU A 22 -50.20 -7.94 16.88
C LEU A 22 -50.56 -9.30 16.26
N LEU A 23 -49.94 -10.41 16.69
CA LEU A 23 -50.34 -11.77 16.26
C LEU A 23 -51.74 -12.15 16.78
N ARG A 24 -52.23 -11.48 17.83
CA ARG A 24 -53.57 -11.68 18.41
C ARG A 24 -54.66 -10.91 17.65
N GLY A 25 -54.28 -9.95 16.81
CA GLY A 25 -55.18 -9.16 15.99
C GLY A 25 -54.76 -7.68 15.87
N PRO A 26 -55.48 -6.91 15.03
CA PRO A 26 -55.32 -5.45 14.93
C PRO A 26 -55.51 -4.75 16.28
N ALA A 27 -54.65 -3.78 16.61
CA ALA A 27 -54.73 -3.03 17.86
C ALA A 27 -54.30 -1.57 17.69
N THR A 28 -54.82 -0.68 18.52
CA THR A 28 -54.39 0.72 18.60
C THR A 28 -53.04 0.85 19.30
N VAL A 29 -52.36 1.98 19.09
CA VAL A 29 -51.07 2.27 19.76
C VAL A 29 -51.20 2.21 21.29
N ARG A 30 -52.37 2.60 21.83
CA ARG A 30 -52.63 2.61 23.28
C ARG A 30 -52.83 1.21 23.85
N GLU A 31 -53.55 0.35 23.14
CA GLU A 31 -53.73 -1.06 23.51
C GLU A 31 -52.39 -1.81 23.49
N ILE A 32 -51.60 -1.63 22.43
CA ILE A 32 -50.25 -2.22 22.31
C ILE A 32 -49.33 -1.73 23.45
N ALA A 33 -49.38 -0.44 23.77
CA ALA A 33 -48.58 0.14 24.85
C ALA A 33 -48.91 -0.50 26.21
N ASN A 34 -50.21 -0.66 26.52
CA ASN A 34 -50.67 -1.28 27.76
C ASN A 34 -50.30 -2.76 27.83
N GLU A 35 -50.51 -3.50 26.74
CA GLU A 35 -50.24 -4.95 26.67
C GLU A 35 -48.75 -5.28 26.81
N VAL A 36 -47.88 -4.50 26.17
CA VAL A 36 -46.43 -4.74 26.17
C VAL A 36 -45.72 -4.06 27.36
N GLY A 37 -46.44 -3.26 28.15
CA GLY A 37 -45.90 -2.51 29.28
C GLY A 37 -44.94 -1.39 28.86
N LEU A 38 -45.27 -0.66 27.79
CA LEU A 38 -44.50 0.47 27.28
C LEU A 38 -45.28 1.78 27.46
N SER A 39 -44.58 2.89 27.69
CA SER A 39 -45.19 4.22 27.58
C SER A 39 -45.70 4.45 26.15
N TYR A 40 -46.79 5.20 25.99
CA TYR A 40 -47.35 5.53 24.68
C TYR A 40 -46.31 6.08 23.67
N PRO A 41 -45.41 7.03 24.02
CA PRO A 41 -44.38 7.50 23.09
C PRO A 41 -43.42 6.39 22.64
N ALA A 42 -42.99 5.52 23.56
CA ALA A 42 -42.11 4.40 23.24
C ALA A 42 -42.78 3.37 22.32
N ALA A 43 -44.07 3.09 22.53
CA ALA A 43 -44.84 2.23 21.64
C ALA A 43 -44.99 2.87 20.25
N ALA A 44 -45.32 4.17 20.18
CA ALA A 44 -45.47 4.90 18.92
C ALA A 44 -44.17 4.91 18.08
N VAL A 45 -43.02 5.15 18.71
CA VAL A 45 -41.70 5.08 18.05
C VAL A 45 -41.41 3.67 17.56
N THR A 46 -41.65 2.66 18.40
CA THR A 46 -41.40 1.25 18.03
C THR A 46 -42.29 0.80 16.87
N ILE A 47 -43.56 1.21 16.86
CA ILE A 47 -44.50 0.95 15.77
C ILE A 47 -44.06 1.66 14.49
N LYS A 48 -43.59 2.91 14.59
CA LYS A 48 -43.03 3.64 13.44
C LYS A 48 -41.83 2.91 12.84
N ASP A 49 -40.94 2.39 13.68
CA ASP A 49 -39.79 1.58 13.23
C ASP A 49 -40.27 0.30 12.51
N LEU A 50 -41.25 -0.44 13.06
CA LEU A 50 -41.81 -1.65 12.43
C LEU A 50 -42.53 -1.37 11.09
N ILE A 51 -43.21 -0.23 10.98
CA ILE A 51 -43.84 0.21 9.72
C ILE A 51 -42.77 0.55 8.70
N LYS A 52 -41.72 1.28 9.10
CA LYS A 52 -40.57 1.59 8.23
C LYS A 52 -39.84 0.33 7.78
N GLU A 53 -39.71 -0.66 8.67
CA GLU A 53 -39.22 -1.99 8.34
C GLU A 53 -40.24 -2.79 7.50
N GLY A 54 -41.39 -2.26 7.10
CA GLY A 54 -42.34 -2.96 6.24
C GLY A 54 -42.96 -4.22 6.84
N LEU A 55 -42.89 -4.36 8.17
CA LEU A 55 -43.47 -5.48 8.94
C LEU A 55 -44.91 -5.19 9.37
N CYS A 56 -45.24 -3.91 9.60
CA CYS A 56 -46.56 -3.45 9.98
C CYS A 56 -47.05 -2.34 9.05
N GLU A 57 -48.34 -2.04 9.10
CA GLU A 57 -48.96 -0.89 8.45
C GLU A 57 -50.10 -0.34 9.32
N ARG A 58 -50.55 0.89 9.03
CA ARG A 58 -51.72 1.48 9.69
C ARG A 58 -52.95 1.31 8.82
N LYS A 59 -54.03 0.76 9.38
CA LYS A 59 -55.34 0.65 8.74
C LYS A 59 -56.43 1.06 9.74
N ASN A 60 -57.30 1.99 9.35
CA ASN A 60 -58.46 2.43 10.15
C ASN A 60 -58.11 2.82 11.61
N GLY A 61 -57.00 3.52 11.82
CA GLY A 61 -56.54 3.93 13.16
C GLY A 61 -55.91 2.83 14.01
N GLN A 62 -55.88 1.59 13.52
CA GLN A 62 -55.21 0.45 14.13
C GLN A 62 -53.90 0.12 13.42
N VAL A 63 -53.02 -0.57 14.12
CA VAL A 63 -51.78 -1.15 13.58
C VAL A 63 -52.07 -2.61 13.25
N VAL A 64 -51.69 -3.02 12.05
CA VAL A 64 -51.84 -4.41 11.59
C VAL A 64 -50.51 -4.92 11.04
N ILE A 65 -50.32 -6.24 11.07
CA ILE A 65 -49.19 -6.87 10.39
C ILE A 65 -49.40 -6.74 8.88
N ARG A 66 -48.37 -6.28 8.17
CA ARG A 66 -48.42 -6.11 6.72
C ARG A 66 -48.42 -7.48 6.04
N HIS A 67 -49.22 -7.67 5.00
CA HIS A 67 -49.21 -8.90 4.21
C HIS A 67 -48.01 -8.93 3.23
N SER A 68 -46.80 -9.14 3.76
CA SER A 68 -45.54 -9.22 3.00
C SER A 68 -44.82 -10.55 3.23
N ALA A 69 -44.03 -11.01 2.26
CA ALA A 69 -43.23 -12.24 2.39
C ALA A 69 -42.33 -12.20 3.64
N LYS A 70 -41.75 -11.03 3.93
CA LYS A 70 -40.93 -10.81 5.12
C LYS A 70 -41.71 -10.93 6.44
N ALA A 71 -42.89 -10.32 6.51
CA ALA A 71 -43.74 -10.42 7.69
C ALA A 71 -44.24 -11.86 7.91
N GLN A 72 -44.61 -12.56 6.84
CA GLN A 72 -45.03 -13.97 6.92
C GLN A 72 -43.91 -14.90 7.36
N ALA A 73 -42.69 -14.69 6.85
CA ALA A 73 -41.52 -15.44 7.31
C ALA A 73 -41.25 -15.20 8.81
N LEU A 74 -41.36 -13.95 9.28
CA LEU A 74 -41.20 -13.63 10.70
C LEU A 74 -42.27 -14.30 11.57
N ILE A 75 -43.53 -14.34 11.13
CA ILE A 75 -44.61 -15.05 11.87
C ILE A 75 -44.24 -16.52 12.09
N LYS A 76 -43.81 -17.22 11.03
CA LYS A 76 -43.41 -18.65 11.11
C LYS A 76 -42.16 -18.88 11.96
N VAL A 77 -41.24 -17.92 12.00
CA VAL A 77 -40.09 -17.97 12.92
C VAL A 77 -40.57 -17.82 14.37
N LEU A 78 -41.45 -16.85 14.64
CA LEU A 78 -41.93 -16.58 15.99
C LEU A 78 -42.87 -17.66 16.56
N SER A 79 -43.44 -18.54 15.72
CA SER A 79 -44.20 -19.70 16.18
C SER A 79 -43.30 -20.85 16.68
N ARG A 80 -42.03 -20.89 16.25
CA ARG A 80 -41.06 -21.95 16.60
C ARG A 80 -40.00 -21.49 17.58
N TYR A 81 -39.66 -20.20 17.57
CA TYR A 81 -38.60 -19.63 18.40
C TYR A 81 -39.13 -18.50 19.28
N ARG A 82 -38.56 -18.39 20.48
CA ARG A 82 -38.72 -17.20 21.30
C ARG A 82 -38.01 -16.02 20.66
N GLY A 83 -38.77 -15.15 19.99
CA GLY A 83 -38.23 -14.05 19.21
C GLY A 83 -37.20 -13.19 19.93
N GLU A 84 -37.47 -12.78 21.18
CA GLU A 84 -36.55 -11.95 21.96
C GLU A 84 -35.21 -12.63 22.27
N GLU A 85 -35.21 -13.95 22.35
CA GLU A 85 -34.02 -14.76 22.61
C GLU A 85 -33.24 -14.99 21.30
N LEU A 86 -33.93 -15.22 20.18
CA LEU A 86 -33.35 -15.49 18.87
C LEU A 86 -32.85 -14.22 18.15
N LEU A 87 -33.74 -13.24 17.96
CA LEU A 87 -33.50 -12.02 17.17
C LEU A 87 -33.14 -10.82 18.04
N GLY A 88 -33.02 -11.01 19.36
CA GLY A 88 -32.65 -9.95 20.28
C GLY A 88 -31.16 -9.65 20.26
N GLY A 89 -30.80 -8.38 20.07
CA GLY A 89 -29.42 -7.95 20.27
C GLY A 89 -28.48 -8.54 19.22
N ASN A 90 -27.21 -8.78 19.59
CA ASN A 90 -26.17 -9.15 18.62
C ASN A 90 -26.39 -10.53 17.94
N ARG A 91 -27.35 -11.33 18.40
CA ARG A 91 -27.69 -12.62 17.79
C ARG A 91 -28.23 -12.47 16.37
N GLU A 92 -29.08 -11.48 16.12
CA GLU A 92 -29.58 -11.22 14.77
C GLU A 92 -28.46 -10.80 13.80
N LYS A 93 -27.43 -10.07 14.28
CA LYS A 93 -26.24 -9.75 13.46
C LYS A 93 -25.48 -11.01 13.08
N VAL A 94 -25.31 -11.92 14.04
CA VAL A 94 -24.66 -13.21 13.79
C VAL A 94 -25.49 -14.05 12.83
N LEU A 95 -26.82 -14.13 13.01
CA LEU A 95 -27.72 -14.86 12.11
C LEU A 95 -27.72 -14.28 10.69
N GLY A 96 -27.83 -12.96 10.55
CA GLY A 96 -27.78 -12.27 9.24
C GLY A 96 -26.42 -12.41 8.53
N ALA A 97 -25.34 -12.67 9.28
CA ALA A 97 -24.06 -12.99 8.69
C ALA A 97 -23.99 -14.42 8.12
N ILE A 98 -24.90 -15.33 8.49
CA ILE A 98 -24.90 -16.77 8.15
C ILE A 98 -25.97 -17.10 7.07
N THR A 99 -26.22 -16.20 6.12
CA THR A 99 -27.14 -16.52 5.00
C THR A 99 -26.61 -17.60 4.05
N SER A 100 -25.31 -17.92 4.14
CA SER A 100 -24.71 -19.11 3.55
C SER A 100 -23.66 -19.72 4.50
N PRO A 101 -23.27 -20.99 4.33
CA PRO A 101 -22.31 -21.65 5.22
C PRO A 101 -20.99 -20.88 5.37
N LYS A 102 -20.60 -20.54 6.61
CA LYS A 102 -19.43 -19.70 6.91
C LYS A 102 -18.64 -20.11 8.15
N THR A 103 -17.34 -19.81 8.12
CA THR A 103 -16.44 -19.94 9.27
C THR A 103 -16.67 -18.82 10.29
N VAL A 104 -16.20 -19.02 11.53
CA VAL A 104 -16.31 -18.01 12.59
C VAL A 104 -15.61 -16.71 12.22
N LYS A 105 -14.43 -16.78 11.60
CA LYS A 105 -13.69 -15.61 11.13
C LYS A 105 -14.49 -14.79 10.12
N GLU A 106 -15.14 -15.46 9.17
CA GLU A 106 -16.01 -14.78 8.18
C GLU A 106 -17.26 -14.16 8.82
N ILE A 107 -17.83 -14.82 9.83
CA ILE A 107 -18.99 -14.32 10.58
C ILE A 107 -18.60 -13.11 11.43
N ALA A 108 -17.47 -13.18 12.13
CA ALA A 108 -16.91 -12.09 12.93
C ALA A 108 -16.63 -10.84 12.12
N GLY A 109 -15.98 -11.00 10.95
CA GLY A 109 -15.75 -9.90 10.02
C GLY A 109 -17.05 -9.25 9.52
N ARG A 110 -18.03 -10.07 9.12
CA ARG A 110 -19.34 -9.58 8.65
C ARG A 110 -20.15 -8.91 9.75
N ALA A 111 -20.31 -9.56 10.90
CA ALA A 111 -21.10 -9.05 12.02
C ALA A 111 -20.43 -7.89 12.76
N ARG A 112 -19.14 -7.60 12.49
CA ARG A 112 -18.29 -6.63 13.19
C ARG A 112 -18.25 -6.90 14.70
N LEU A 113 -18.01 -8.15 15.05
CA LEU A 113 -17.90 -8.62 16.43
C LEU A 113 -16.58 -9.37 16.60
N SER A 114 -16.02 -9.36 17.80
CA SER A 114 -14.87 -10.22 18.13
C SER A 114 -15.22 -11.69 17.89
N GLU A 115 -14.27 -12.50 17.45
CA GLU A 115 -14.47 -13.96 17.31
C GLU A 115 -14.98 -14.60 18.61
N GLN A 116 -14.49 -14.17 19.78
CA GLN A 116 -14.94 -14.66 21.09
C GLN A 116 -16.44 -14.41 21.33
N THR A 117 -16.93 -13.21 21.00
CA THR A 117 -18.37 -12.89 21.07
C THR A 117 -19.17 -13.75 20.09
N VAL A 118 -18.65 -13.96 18.87
CA VAL A 118 -19.32 -14.81 17.86
C VAL A 118 -19.37 -16.26 18.33
N TYR A 119 -18.30 -16.83 18.87
CA TYR A 119 -18.28 -18.18 19.43
C TYR A 119 -19.32 -18.37 20.52
N ARG A 120 -19.44 -17.41 21.45
CA ARG A 120 -20.45 -17.44 22.51
C ARG A 120 -21.86 -17.43 21.94
N LEU A 121 -22.15 -16.52 21.01
CA LEU A 121 -23.48 -16.38 20.41
C LEU A 121 -23.85 -17.59 19.53
N LEU A 122 -22.89 -18.15 18.77
CA LEU A 122 -23.10 -19.36 17.99
C LEU A 122 -23.41 -20.57 18.86
N ARG A 123 -22.79 -20.68 20.04
CA ARG A 123 -23.12 -21.73 21.01
C ARG A 123 -24.56 -21.61 21.50
N GLU A 124 -24.99 -20.40 21.87
CA GLU A 124 -26.38 -20.11 22.28
C GLU A 124 -27.38 -20.43 21.15
N LEU A 125 -27.11 -19.96 19.92
CA LEU A 125 -27.97 -20.17 18.75
C LEU A 125 -28.02 -21.64 18.30
N LYS A 126 -26.94 -22.40 18.48
CA LYS A 126 -26.92 -23.85 18.27
C LYS A 126 -27.77 -24.59 19.29
N GLY A 127 -27.75 -24.15 20.56
CA GLY A 127 -28.63 -24.67 21.61
C GLY A 127 -30.11 -24.44 21.31
N MET A 128 -30.44 -23.34 20.61
CA MET A 128 -31.79 -23.05 20.12
C MET A 128 -32.16 -23.77 18.82
N LEU A 129 -31.27 -24.62 18.27
CA LEU A 129 -31.42 -25.31 16.98
C LEU A 129 -31.56 -24.40 15.75
N ALA A 130 -31.36 -23.08 15.88
CA ALA A 130 -31.42 -22.13 14.76
C ALA A 130 -30.22 -22.24 13.83
N VAL A 131 -29.06 -22.68 14.36
CA VAL A 131 -27.79 -22.78 13.63
C VAL A 131 -27.20 -24.19 13.73
N GLY A 132 -26.73 -24.73 12.60
CA GLY A 132 -25.98 -25.97 12.49
C GLY A 132 -24.48 -25.73 12.28
N PHE A 133 -23.68 -26.79 12.45
CA PHE A 133 -22.24 -26.81 12.17
C PHE A 133 -21.89 -28.12 11.49
N ASP A 134 -21.22 -28.05 10.34
CA ASP A 134 -20.88 -29.22 9.50
C ASP A 134 -19.46 -29.79 9.75
N GLY A 135 -18.76 -29.28 10.76
CA GLY A 135 -17.36 -29.60 11.05
C GLY A 135 -16.38 -28.51 10.62
N LYS A 136 -16.78 -27.61 9.72
CA LYS A 136 -15.95 -26.50 9.22
C LYS A 136 -16.67 -25.15 9.20
N LYS A 137 -17.97 -25.14 8.93
CA LYS A 137 -18.80 -23.95 8.70
C LYS A 137 -20.12 -24.05 9.46
N TYR A 138 -20.62 -22.88 9.85
CA TYR A 138 -21.93 -22.69 10.45
C TYR A 138 -22.96 -22.34 9.37
N PHE A 139 -24.19 -22.84 9.51
CA PHE A 139 -25.30 -22.62 8.58
C PHE A 139 -26.63 -22.45 9.32
N LEU A 140 -27.61 -21.76 8.72
CA LEU A 140 -28.96 -21.67 9.26
C LEU A 140 -29.73 -22.96 8.97
N ARG A 141 -30.43 -23.50 9.97
CA ARG A 141 -31.22 -24.74 9.83
C ARG A 141 -32.66 -24.51 9.36
N ASP A 142 -33.17 -23.30 9.56
CA ASP A 142 -34.57 -22.97 9.36
C ASP A 142 -34.73 -22.09 8.11
N GLU A 143 -35.48 -22.59 7.12
CA GLU A 143 -35.66 -21.91 5.84
C GLU A 143 -36.49 -20.63 5.96
N ASP A 144 -37.47 -20.53 6.88
CA ASP A 144 -38.21 -19.29 7.06
C ASP A 144 -37.36 -18.23 7.80
N LEU A 145 -36.49 -18.65 8.73
CA LEU A 145 -35.51 -17.76 9.34
C LEU A 145 -34.54 -17.21 8.29
N LYS A 146 -34.05 -18.07 7.40
CA LYS A 146 -33.21 -17.67 6.29
C LYS A 146 -33.94 -16.71 5.35
N ALA A 147 -35.16 -17.03 4.94
CA ALA A 147 -35.99 -16.17 4.09
C ALA A 147 -36.25 -14.79 4.72
N PHE A 148 -36.56 -14.74 6.03
CA PHE A 148 -36.73 -13.48 6.76
C PHE A 148 -35.46 -12.61 6.71
N LEU A 149 -34.30 -13.20 6.99
CA LEU A 149 -33.01 -12.50 7.01
C LEU A 149 -32.58 -12.05 5.60
N GLU A 150 -32.82 -12.87 4.57
CA GLU A 150 -32.53 -12.54 3.17
C GLU A 150 -33.41 -11.40 2.66
N GLN A 151 -34.71 -11.40 2.98
CA GLN A 151 -35.60 -10.29 2.65
C GLN A 151 -35.17 -8.99 3.36
N LYS A 152 -34.78 -9.09 4.63
CA LYS A 152 -34.23 -7.93 5.37
C LYS A 152 -32.93 -7.40 4.76
N LEU A 153 -32.07 -8.28 4.26
CA LEU A 153 -30.87 -7.89 3.50
C LEU A 153 -31.23 -7.21 2.17
N MET A 154 -32.24 -7.71 1.47
CA MET A 154 -32.70 -7.16 0.20
C MET A 154 -33.29 -5.76 0.40
N ASP A 155 -34.16 -5.58 1.39
CA ASP A 155 -34.73 -4.28 1.73
C ASP A 155 -33.67 -3.26 2.16
N ALA A 156 -32.60 -3.70 2.85
CA ALA A 156 -31.48 -2.83 3.18
C ALA A 156 -30.66 -2.40 1.93
N ARG A 157 -30.66 -3.20 0.85
CA ARG A 157 -30.08 -2.82 -0.44
C ARG A 157 -30.98 -1.82 -1.16
N THR A 158 -32.28 -2.09 -1.22
CA THR A 158 -33.26 -1.26 -1.94
C THR A 158 -33.55 0.07 -1.22
N ALA A 159 -33.54 0.09 0.12
CA ALA A 159 -33.64 1.32 0.93
C ALA A 159 -32.38 2.22 0.85
N GLY A 160 -31.35 1.80 0.09
CA GLY A 160 -30.15 2.56 -0.24
C GLY A 160 -30.15 3.17 -1.64
N GLU A 161 -31.17 2.93 -2.48
CA GLU A 161 -31.23 3.45 -3.85
C GLU A 161 -31.73 4.91 -3.85
N GLU A 162 -30.79 5.85 -3.63
CA GLU A 162 -30.89 7.15 -4.29
C GLU A 162 -30.81 6.87 -5.80
N THR A 163 -31.84 7.23 -6.56
CA THR A 163 -31.97 6.83 -7.97
C THR A 163 -30.75 7.26 -8.77
N GLY A 164 -30.05 6.31 -9.40
CA GLY A 164 -28.83 6.56 -10.18
C GLY A 164 -27.51 6.56 -9.40
N VAL A 165 -27.51 6.36 -8.08
CA VAL A 165 -26.29 6.33 -7.25
C VAL A 165 -25.66 4.92 -7.22
N VAL A 166 -24.41 4.82 -7.64
CA VAL A 166 -23.61 3.59 -7.65
C VAL A 166 -22.62 3.61 -6.48
N ILE A 167 -22.63 2.56 -5.66
CA ILE A 167 -21.65 2.39 -4.57
C ILE A 167 -20.39 1.72 -5.14
N LEU A 168 -19.25 2.42 -5.06
CA LEU A 168 -17.96 1.97 -5.59
C LEU A 168 -17.11 1.27 -4.52
N HIS A 169 -17.23 1.71 -3.26
CA HIS A 169 -16.53 1.13 -2.11
C HIS A 169 -17.35 1.30 -0.85
N SER A 170 -17.24 0.37 0.09
CA SER A 170 -18.06 0.39 1.29
C SER A 170 -17.40 -0.25 2.53
N ASN A 171 -16.07 -0.16 2.64
CA ASN A 171 -15.36 -0.64 3.82
C ASN A 171 -14.79 0.53 4.64
N GLY A 172 -15.33 0.77 5.83
CA GLY A 172 -14.97 1.88 6.72
C GLY A 172 -15.69 3.20 6.38
N PHE A 173 -15.81 3.51 5.08
CA PHE A 173 -16.61 4.60 4.52
C PHE A 173 -17.27 4.14 3.21
N THR A 174 -18.31 4.84 2.75
CA THR A 174 -18.95 4.59 1.46
C THR A 174 -18.45 5.60 0.43
N LEU A 175 -17.83 5.12 -0.66
CA LEU A 175 -17.56 5.91 -1.85
C LEU A 175 -18.71 5.69 -2.83
N LYS A 176 -19.36 6.79 -3.24
CA LYS A 176 -20.52 6.78 -4.12
C LYS A 176 -20.21 7.57 -5.38
N ARG A 177 -20.80 7.12 -6.48
CA ARG A 177 -20.93 7.88 -7.73
C ARG A 177 -22.39 8.21 -7.95
N ALA A 178 -22.69 9.44 -8.32
CA ALA A 178 -24.03 9.90 -8.66
C ALA A 178 -24.01 10.63 -10.02
N PRO A 179 -25.16 10.76 -10.71
CA PRO A 179 -25.26 11.65 -11.86
C PRO A 179 -24.92 13.09 -11.46
N LYS A 180 -24.32 13.85 -12.37
CA LYS A 180 -23.91 15.23 -12.09
C LYS A 180 -25.09 16.08 -11.61
N GLY A 181 -24.91 16.77 -10.49
CA GLY A 181 -25.94 17.59 -9.86
C GLY A 181 -27.03 16.82 -9.09
N ALA A 182 -26.93 15.49 -8.95
CA ALA A 182 -27.85 14.71 -8.13
C ALA A 182 -27.71 15.08 -6.65
N ARG A 183 -28.84 15.20 -5.95
CA ARG A 183 -28.85 15.40 -4.49
C ARG A 183 -28.58 14.07 -3.79
N THR A 184 -27.32 13.86 -3.41
CA THR A 184 -26.87 12.67 -2.66
C THR A 184 -26.21 13.06 -1.34
N ARG A 185 -26.32 12.19 -0.34
CA ARG A 185 -25.67 12.39 0.96
C ARG A 185 -24.17 12.03 0.90
N GLY A 186 -23.31 13.01 1.21
CA GLY A 186 -21.88 12.82 1.41
C GLY A 186 -21.08 14.12 1.22
N ALA A 187 -19.77 14.07 1.45
CA ALA A 187 -18.85 15.15 1.08
C ALA A 187 -18.22 14.86 -0.31
N PRO A 188 -18.00 15.86 -1.18
CA PRO A 188 -17.42 15.64 -2.49
C PRO A 188 -15.99 15.09 -2.40
N THR A 189 -15.60 14.25 -3.35
CA THR A 189 -14.27 13.62 -3.42
C THR A 189 -13.94 13.22 -4.86
N ALA A 190 -12.78 12.59 -5.09
CA ALA A 190 -12.38 12.05 -6.39
C ALA A 190 -12.45 13.14 -7.48
N PHE A 191 -12.92 12.80 -8.68
CA PHE A 191 -12.98 13.72 -9.82
C PHE A 191 -13.78 15.01 -9.52
N SER A 192 -14.77 14.97 -8.63
CA SER A 192 -15.57 16.15 -8.26
C SER A 192 -14.79 17.26 -7.57
N ARG A 193 -13.56 16.99 -7.08
CA ARG A 193 -12.70 18.00 -6.44
C ARG A 193 -11.42 18.32 -7.23
N PHE A 194 -11.22 17.78 -8.43
CA PHE A 194 -9.99 18.01 -9.19
C PHE A 194 -9.78 19.49 -9.54
N ALA A 195 -10.86 20.23 -9.83
CA ALA A 195 -10.81 21.64 -10.19
C ALA A 195 -10.17 22.51 -9.07
N GLU A 196 -10.37 22.15 -7.81
CA GLU A 196 -9.77 22.84 -6.65
C GLU A 196 -8.23 22.75 -6.63
N TYR A 197 -7.67 21.80 -7.38
CA TYR A 197 -6.24 21.51 -7.46
C TYR A 197 -5.68 21.75 -8.87
N GLY A 198 -6.37 22.59 -9.65
CA GLY A 198 -5.89 23.07 -10.96
C GLY A 198 -6.05 22.07 -12.10
N VAL A 199 -6.92 21.08 -11.96
CA VAL A 199 -7.27 20.13 -13.03
C VAL A 199 -8.78 20.15 -13.23
N ASP A 200 -9.27 20.94 -14.19
CA ASP A 200 -10.70 20.99 -14.52
C ASP A 200 -11.11 19.76 -15.37
N TYR A 201 -11.24 18.62 -14.70
CA TYR A 201 -11.69 17.38 -15.31
C TYR A 201 -13.10 17.03 -14.83
N GLY A 202 -14.09 17.38 -15.65
CA GLY A 202 -15.47 16.93 -15.46
C GLY A 202 -15.63 15.49 -15.91
N ALA A 203 -15.40 14.52 -15.03
CA ALA A 203 -15.70 13.11 -15.31
C ALA A 203 -17.14 12.97 -15.83
N GLU A 204 -17.28 12.59 -17.10
CA GLU A 204 -18.51 12.45 -17.92
C GLU A 204 -19.85 12.48 -17.15
N ASN A 205 -20.33 13.66 -16.73
CA ASN A 205 -21.59 13.83 -15.99
C ASN A 205 -21.72 12.96 -14.72
N ARG A 206 -20.63 12.73 -13.99
CA ARG A 206 -20.55 11.93 -12.77
C ARG A 206 -19.99 12.76 -11.62
N ASP A 207 -20.69 12.78 -10.49
CA ASP A 207 -20.19 13.33 -9.23
C ASP A 207 -19.87 12.21 -8.23
N PHE A 208 -18.89 12.44 -7.36
CA PHE A 208 -18.37 11.44 -6.45
C PHE A 208 -18.35 11.95 -5.01
N PHE A 209 -18.82 11.10 -4.09
CA PHE A 209 -19.06 11.48 -2.70
C PHE A 209 -18.59 10.41 -1.70
N ILE A 210 -18.14 10.85 -0.53
CA ILE A 210 -17.83 10.01 0.63
C ILE A 210 -18.90 10.16 1.74
N ASP A 211 -19.30 9.06 2.34
CA ASP A 211 -20.26 8.99 3.46
C ASP A 211 -19.68 8.10 4.59
N PRO A 212 -19.70 8.52 5.87
CA PRO A 212 -20.21 9.79 6.39
C PRO A 212 -19.42 11.00 5.86
N PRO A 213 -20.08 12.17 5.70
CA PRO A 213 -19.43 13.38 5.23
C PRO A 213 -18.32 13.79 6.20
N ARG A 214 -17.13 14.01 5.66
CA ARG A 214 -15.94 14.44 6.38
C ARG A 214 -15.03 15.22 5.44
N GLU A 215 -14.03 15.89 6.02
CA GLU A 215 -12.97 16.48 5.23
C GLU A 215 -12.13 15.39 4.55
N VAL A 216 -11.80 15.65 3.28
CA VAL A 216 -11.04 14.74 2.42
C VAL A 216 -9.83 15.49 1.89
N GLY A 217 -8.64 15.00 2.20
CA GLY A 217 -7.37 15.56 1.74
C GLY A 217 -7.04 15.17 0.29
N LEU A 218 -6.04 15.83 -0.29
CA LEU A 218 -5.61 15.59 -1.67
C LEU A 218 -5.21 14.13 -1.94
N GLU A 219 -4.51 13.48 -1.01
CA GLU A 219 -4.11 12.07 -1.16
C GLU A 219 -5.33 11.15 -1.24
N GLU A 220 -6.34 11.41 -0.41
CA GLU A 220 -7.59 10.64 -0.43
C GLU A 220 -8.41 10.94 -1.69
N ILE A 221 -8.47 12.20 -2.14
CA ILE A 221 -9.13 12.58 -3.39
C ILE A 221 -8.52 11.81 -4.56
N LEU A 222 -7.18 11.79 -4.66
CA LEU A 222 -6.46 11.09 -5.73
C LEU A 222 -6.69 9.58 -5.69
N VAL A 223 -6.62 8.94 -4.51
CA VAL A 223 -6.83 7.49 -4.37
C VAL A 223 -8.30 7.12 -4.61
N HIS A 224 -9.25 7.95 -4.16
CA HIS A 224 -10.68 7.74 -4.46
C HIS A 224 -10.96 7.86 -5.96
N ALA A 225 -10.32 8.80 -6.67
CA ALA A 225 -10.44 8.92 -8.12
C ALA A 225 -9.88 7.70 -8.86
N LEU A 226 -8.69 7.23 -8.46
CA LEU A 226 -8.08 6.04 -9.05
C LEU A 226 -8.86 4.75 -8.75
N LEU A 227 -9.56 4.70 -7.62
CA LEU A 227 -10.49 3.62 -7.30
C LEU A 227 -11.74 3.69 -8.20
N ALA A 228 -12.25 4.90 -8.42
CA ALA A 228 -13.47 5.19 -9.16
C ALA A 228 -13.30 5.22 -10.70
N SER A 229 -12.06 5.23 -11.20
CA SER A 229 -11.75 5.35 -12.61
C SER A 229 -12.24 4.13 -13.40
N GLU A 230 -12.96 4.38 -14.50
CA GLU A 230 -13.56 3.32 -15.34
C GLU A 230 -12.76 3.08 -16.62
N ASN A 231 -12.16 4.12 -17.17
CA ASN A 231 -11.46 4.08 -18.45
C ASN A 231 -10.01 4.61 -18.35
N SER A 232 -9.27 4.49 -19.45
CA SER A 232 -7.88 4.93 -19.56
C SER A 232 -7.72 6.44 -19.38
N LEU A 233 -8.69 7.24 -19.83
CA LEU A 233 -8.71 8.70 -19.64
C LEU A 233 -8.85 9.06 -18.15
N ASP A 234 -9.82 8.49 -17.43
CA ASP A 234 -10.03 8.71 -15.99
C ASP A 234 -8.71 8.48 -15.20
N ARG A 235 -8.02 7.37 -15.50
CA ARG A 235 -6.74 6.99 -14.85
C ARG A 235 -5.59 7.91 -15.25
N THR A 236 -5.54 8.31 -16.51
CA THR A 236 -4.54 9.29 -17.00
C THR A 236 -4.75 10.65 -16.34
N MET A 237 -5.99 11.07 -16.12
CA MET A 237 -6.29 12.32 -15.42
C MET A 237 -5.91 12.26 -13.93
N CYS A 238 -5.95 11.09 -13.30
CA CYS A 238 -5.36 10.91 -11.97
C CYS A 238 -3.83 11.14 -11.99
N ALA A 239 -3.14 10.67 -13.03
CA ALA A 239 -1.70 10.90 -13.21
C ALA A 239 -1.39 12.39 -13.40
N VAL A 240 -2.21 13.12 -14.17
CA VAL A 240 -2.09 14.58 -14.35
C VAL A 240 -2.28 15.31 -13.02
N LEU A 241 -3.32 14.98 -12.24
CA LEU A 241 -3.55 15.58 -10.92
C LEU A 241 -2.36 15.36 -9.98
N TYR A 242 -1.85 14.13 -9.96
CA TYR A 242 -0.68 13.76 -9.18
C TYR A 242 0.54 14.61 -9.55
N LEU A 243 0.86 14.72 -10.84
CA LEU A 243 2.01 15.50 -11.30
C LEU A 243 1.86 16.99 -10.99
N LYS A 244 0.67 17.56 -11.24
CA LYS A 244 0.36 18.97 -10.96
C LYS A 244 0.58 19.34 -9.49
N ASN A 245 0.33 18.40 -8.58
CA ASN A 245 0.36 18.64 -7.13
C ASN A 245 1.43 17.83 -6.40
N ARG A 246 2.42 17.27 -7.11
CA ARG A 246 3.39 16.32 -6.55
C ARG A 246 4.11 16.83 -5.29
N GLY A 247 4.44 18.13 -5.24
CA GLY A 247 5.09 18.74 -4.08
C GLY A 247 4.22 18.87 -2.83
N ARG A 248 2.90 18.62 -2.93
CA ARG A 248 1.93 18.71 -1.83
C ARG A 248 1.42 17.34 -1.37
N ILE A 249 1.85 16.26 -2.02
CA ILE A 249 1.33 14.90 -1.81
C ILE A 249 2.31 14.11 -0.94
N ASP A 250 1.84 13.58 0.20
CA ASP A 250 2.57 12.57 0.97
C ASP A 250 2.46 11.19 0.27
N LEU A 251 3.54 10.79 -0.39
CA LEU A 251 3.68 9.51 -1.08
C LEU A 251 3.43 8.30 -0.17
N ALA A 252 3.98 8.32 1.03
CA ALA A 252 3.86 7.21 1.97
C ALA A 252 2.41 7.06 2.45
N ARG A 253 1.73 8.18 2.71
CA ARG A 253 0.30 8.20 3.05
C ARG A 253 -0.55 7.69 1.88
N THR A 254 -0.27 8.17 0.67
CA THR A 254 -1.03 7.79 -0.54
C THR A 254 -0.93 6.29 -0.81
N ARG A 255 0.27 5.70 -0.69
CA ARG A 255 0.49 4.25 -0.83
C ARG A 255 -0.22 3.43 0.25
N ARG A 256 -0.23 3.90 1.50
CA ARG A 256 -1.01 3.25 2.58
C ARG A 256 -2.50 3.24 2.24
N LEU A 257 -3.06 4.37 1.80
CA LEU A 257 -4.47 4.48 1.38
C LEU A 257 -4.78 3.54 0.21
N ALA A 258 -3.95 3.54 -0.84
CA ALA A 258 -4.11 2.66 -2.00
C ALA A 258 -4.07 1.17 -1.63
N ARG A 259 -3.18 0.79 -0.69
CA ARG A 259 -3.10 -0.58 -0.15
C ARG A 259 -4.37 -0.95 0.63
N THR A 260 -4.85 -0.06 1.50
CA THR A 260 -6.09 -0.30 2.28
C THR A 260 -7.31 -0.47 1.38
N LEU A 261 -7.35 0.22 0.25
CA LEU A 261 -8.43 0.15 -0.74
C LEU A 261 -8.22 -0.93 -1.82
N GLY A 262 -7.15 -1.72 -1.73
CA GLY A 262 -6.88 -2.84 -2.65
C GLY A 262 -6.51 -2.41 -4.08
N ILE A 263 -6.05 -1.17 -4.27
CA ILE A 263 -5.67 -0.61 -5.59
C ILE A 263 -4.19 -0.23 -5.67
N LEU A 264 -3.34 -0.83 -4.82
CA LEU A 264 -1.91 -0.55 -4.79
C LEU A 264 -1.26 -0.76 -6.17
N ASP A 265 -1.62 -1.81 -6.90
CA ASP A 265 -1.07 -2.08 -8.23
C ASP A 265 -1.39 -0.95 -9.23
N ARG A 266 -2.62 -0.41 -9.20
CA ARG A 266 -3.00 0.74 -10.05
C ARG A 266 -2.24 2.00 -9.68
N TRP A 267 -2.02 2.21 -8.38
CA TRP A 267 -1.24 3.32 -7.88
C TRP A 267 0.22 3.24 -8.36
N LEU A 268 0.83 2.06 -8.27
CA LEU A 268 2.20 1.84 -8.75
C LEU A 268 2.29 2.03 -10.28
N ASP A 269 1.32 1.54 -11.05
CA ASP A 269 1.25 1.78 -12.50
C ASP A 269 1.12 3.28 -12.80
N LEU A 270 0.31 4.04 -12.05
CA LEU A 270 0.20 5.49 -12.20
C LEU A 270 1.54 6.19 -11.95
N GLU A 271 2.27 5.81 -10.89
CA GLU A 271 3.59 6.38 -10.63
C GLU A 271 4.61 6.01 -11.73
N SER A 272 4.54 4.77 -12.24
CA SER A 272 5.36 4.32 -13.37
C SER A 272 5.06 5.14 -14.63
N LEU A 273 3.79 5.39 -14.95
CA LEU A 273 3.41 6.28 -16.06
C LEU A 273 4.00 7.67 -15.85
N CYS A 274 3.87 8.24 -14.65
CA CYS A 274 4.43 9.56 -14.35
C CYS A 274 5.96 9.61 -14.46
N ARG A 275 6.64 8.47 -14.34
CA ARG A 275 8.09 8.30 -14.53
C ARG A 275 8.47 7.85 -15.94
N GLY A 276 7.51 7.54 -16.80
CA GLY A 276 7.75 6.92 -18.11
C GLY A 276 8.42 5.55 -18.02
N ALA A 277 8.18 4.84 -16.92
CA ALA A 277 8.61 3.47 -16.71
C ALA A 277 7.59 2.48 -17.30
N PRO A 278 8.00 1.22 -17.60
CA PRO A 278 7.09 0.19 -18.07
C PRO A 278 5.90 -0.02 -17.14
N LEU A 279 4.72 -0.15 -17.73
CA LEU A 279 3.47 -0.40 -17.02
C LEU A 279 3.18 -1.90 -16.99
N ARG A 280 2.63 -2.39 -15.89
CA ARG A 280 2.14 -3.78 -15.83
C ARG A 280 0.92 -3.97 -16.73
N ARG A 281 0.08 -2.94 -16.84
CA ARG A 281 -1.11 -2.87 -17.70
C ARG A 281 -1.10 -1.57 -18.52
N PRO A 282 -0.37 -1.51 -19.63
CA PRO A 282 -0.32 -0.31 -20.48
C PRO A 282 -1.70 0.14 -20.97
N GLU A 283 -2.61 -0.81 -21.21
CA GLU A 283 -3.98 -0.59 -21.65
C GLU A 283 -4.87 0.16 -20.65
N ASP A 284 -4.45 0.20 -19.38
CA ASP A 284 -5.17 0.93 -18.32
C ASP A 284 -4.96 2.45 -18.42
N PHE A 285 -4.07 2.96 -19.27
CA PHE A 285 -3.80 4.38 -19.42
C PHE A 285 -3.85 4.80 -20.89
N LEU A 286 -3.94 6.10 -21.15
CA LEU A 286 -3.83 6.60 -22.51
C LEU A 286 -2.42 6.35 -23.04
N PRO A 287 -2.25 6.22 -24.37
CA PRO A 287 -0.94 6.18 -25.00
C PRO A 287 -0.06 7.35 -24.53
N TRP A 288 1.25 7.12 -24.47
CA TRP A 288 2.21 8.09 -23.93
C TRP A 288 2.03 9.50 -24.49
N GLN A 289 1.91 9.61 -25.81
CA GLN A 289 1.78 10.90 -26.49
C GLN A 289 0.50 11.66 -26.08
N GLU A 290 -0.63 10.96 -26.00
CA GLU A 290 -1.89 11.54 -25.55
C GLU A 290 -1.83 11.96 -24.07
N PHE A 291 -1.14 11.18 -23.23
CA PHE A 291 -0.90 11.56 -21.84
C PHE A 291 -0.10 12.86 -21.74
N VAL A 292 0.99 13.01 -22.51
CA VAL A 292 1.80 14.24 -22.55
C VAL A 292 0.97 15.43 -23.00
N GLU A 293 0.19 15.27 -24.07
CA GLU A 293 -0.71 16.32 -24.58
C GLU A 293 -1.76 16.72 -23.54
N LYS A 294 -2.37 15.75 -22.84
CA LYS A 294 -3.32 16.03 -21.76
C LYS A 294 -2.64 16.74 -20.59
N ALA A 295 -1.45 16.32 -20.18
CA ALA A 295 -0.72 16.96 -19.10
C ALA A 295 -0.37 18.43 -19.44
N ALA A 296 0.04 18.69 -20.68
CA ALA A 296 0.37 20.03 -21.16
C ALA A 296 -0.82 21.01 -21.10
N VAL A 297 -2.05 20.54 -21.37
CA VAL A 297 -3.29 21.35 -21.23
C VAL A 297 -3.43 21.93 -19.82
N TYR A 298 -2.98 21.20 -18.80
CA TYR A 298 -3.03 21.66 -17.41
C TYR A 298 -1.71 22.29 -16.95
N GLY A 299 -0.82 22.66 -17.86
CA GLY A 299 0.49 23.25 -17.56
C GLY A 299 1.40 22.29 -16.77
N VAL A 300 1.31 20.99 -17.06
CA VAL A 300 2.20 19.96 -16.53
C VAL A 300 3.10 19.48 -17.67
N GLU A 301 4.39 19.77 -17.57
CA GLU A 301 5.37 19.26 -18.52
C GLU A 301 5.73 17.81 -18.19
N VAL A 302 5.59 16.93 -19.18
CA VAL A 302 5.92 15.52 -19.07
C VAL A 302 6.81 15.15 -20.24
N SER A 303 8.11 15.09 -20.00
CA SER A 303 9.05 14.60 -21.01
C SER A 303 9.11 13.07 -20.97
N PRO A 304 9.13 12.39 -22.12
CA PRO A 304 9.53 10.99 -22.17
C PRO A 304 10.90 10.87 -21.51
N PRO A 305 11.13 9.81 -20.71
CA PRO A 305 12.48 9.48 -20.32
C PRO A 305 13.32 9.25 -21.61
N GLY A 306 14.55 9.74 -21.60
CA GLY A 306 15.42 9.69 -22.76
C GLY A 306 15.89 8.27 -23.05
N GLY A 307 16.11 7.97 -24.33
CA GLY A 307 16.77 6.73 -24.76
C GLY A 307 18.30 6.78 -24.60
N LEU A 308 19.00 5.67 -24.84
CA LEU A 308 20.47 5.62 -24.77
C LEU A 308 21.15 6.61 -25.72
N GLU A 309 20.54 6.88 -26.88
CA GLU A 309 21.04 7.87 -27.84
C GLU A 309 21.07 9.28 -27.25
N GLU A 310 20.02 9.67 -26.50
CA GLU A 310 19.97 10.97 -25.83
C GLU A 310 21.02 11.06 -24.71
N VAL A 311 21.17 9.99 -23.92
CA VAL A 311 22.21 9.89 -22.88
C VAL A 311 23.61 10.08 -23.48
N TYR A 312 23.92 9.36 -24.56
CA TYR A 312 25.20 9.53 -25.26
C TYR A 312 25.36 10.91 -25.89
N GLY A 313 24.28 11.49 -26.43
CA GLY A 313 24.27 12.86 -26.94
C GLY A 313 24.55 13.91 -25.87
N VAL A 314 24.07 13.69 -24.62
CA VAL A 314 24.44 14.52 -23.47
C VAL A 314 25.92 14.36 -23.14
N PHE A 315 26.44 13.14 -23.03
CA PHE A 315 27.87 12.91 -22.76
C PHE A 315 28.78 13.54 -23.82
N GLN A 316 28.42 13.43 -25.10
CA GLN A 316 29.17 14.04 -26.19
C GLN A 316 29.21 15.57 -26.08
N ARG A 317 28.09 16.20 -25.74
CA ARG A 317 28.01 17.65 -25.54
C ARG A 317 28.84 18.11 -24.35
N VAL A 318 28.72 17.43 -23.20
CA VAL A 318 29.52 17.71 -22.00
C VAL A 318 30.99 17.59 -22.32
N GLY A 319 31.40 16.45 -22.89
CA GLY A 319 32.80 16.19 -23.20
C GLY A 319 33.42 17.10 -24.24
N GLY A 320 32.63 17.74 -25.11
CA GLY A 320 33.07 18.82 -26.00
C GLY A 320 33.31 20.15 -25.30
N LYS A 321 32.65 20.38 -24.16
CA LYS A 321 32.75 21.61 -23.36
C LYS A 321 33.81 21.57 -22.26
N LEU A 322 34.23 20.38 -21.83
CA LEU A 322 35.29 20.24 -20.83
C LEU A 322 36.60 20.89 -21.28
N LYS A 323 37.38 21.42 -20.33
CA LYS A 323 38.68 22.04 -20.59
C LYS A 323 39.78 21.00 -20.59
N ARG A 324 39.71 20.00 -19.70
CA ARG A 324 40.63 18.85 -19.61
C ARG A 324 39.89 17.52 -19.65
N LYS A 325 40.66 16.42 -19.69
CA LYS A 325 40.11 15.07 -19.60
C LYS A 325 39.61 14.78 -18.19
N ILE A 326 38.39 14.26 -18.08
CA ILE A 326 37.76 13.88 -16.82
C ILE A 326 37.22 12.46 -16.93
N SER A 327 37.41 11.67 -15.88
CA SER A 327 36.85 10.32 -15.75
C SER A 327 35.66 10.37 -14.77
N ALA A 328 34.48 9.98 -15.25
CA ALA A 328 33.26 9.91 -14.48
C ALA A 328 32.71 8.48 -14.46
N TYR A 329 31.91 8.15 -13.44
CA TYR A 329 31.31 6.85 -13.24
C TYR A 329 29.80 6.95 -13.38
N CYS A 330 29.25 6.27 -14.38
CA CYS A 330 27.81 6.22 -14.61
C CYS A 330 27.21 5.02 -13.89
N PHE A 331 26.09 5.22 -13.22
CA PHE A 331 25.39 4.18 -12.47
C PHE A 331 23.86 4.37 -12.55
N GLY A 332 23.11 3.68 -11.69
CA GLY A 332 21.66 3.86 -11.59
C GLY A 332 20.89 3.33 -12.80
N GLU A 333 19.83 4.05 -13.18
CA GLU A 333 18.88 3.60 -14.22
C GLU A 333 19.50 3.51 -15.61
N THR A 334 20.52 4.32 -15.90
CA THR A 334 21.25 4.28 -17.18
C THR A 334 21.91 2.92 -17.41
N ILE A 335 22.39 2.25 -16.36
CA ILE A 335 22.98 0.91 -16.47
C ILE A 335 21.91 -0.15 -16.77
N LEU A 336 20.71 0.00 -16.21
CA LEU A 336 19.58 -0.89 -16.53
C LEU A 336 19.18 -0.77 -18.00
N MET A 337 19.27 0.44 -18.57
CA MET A 337 19.06 0.64 -20.00
C MET A 337 20.10 -0.03 -20.86
N LEU A 338 21.38 0.13 -20.50
CA LEU A 338 22.49 -0.54 -21.21
C LEU A 338 22.39 -2.07 -21.16
N ALA A 339 21.81 -2.61 -20.10
CA ALA A 339 21.56 -4.04 -19.93
C ALA A 339 20.27 -4.53 -20.62
N GLY A 340 19.48 -3.65 -21.25
CA GLY A 340 18.18 -4.00 -21.84
C GLY A 340 17.11 -4.36 -20.80
N LEU A 341 17.31 -3.99 -19.54
CA LEU A 341 16.37 -4.23 -18.43
C LEU A 341 15.37 -3.07 -18.26
N LYS A 342 15.66 -1.93 -18.90
CA LYS A 342 14.82 -0.73 -18.90
C LYS A 342 14.92 -0.04 -20.25
N GLU A 343 13.85 0.52 -20.77
CA GLU A 343 13.89 1.14 -22.10
C GLU A 343 14.36 2.59 -22.07
N ARG A 344 14.04 3.33 -20.99
CA ARG A 344 14.24 4.78 -20.89
C ARG A 344 14.47 5.22 -19.43
N THR A 345 15.22 6.30 -19.22
CA THR A 345 15.48 6.93 -17.90
C THR A 345 15.21 8.44 -17.92
N LYS A 346 14.76 9.02 -16.78
CA LYS A 346 14.58 10.47 -16.64
C LYS A 346 15.85 11.17 -16.15
N ASP A 347 16.75 10.41 -15.57
CA ASP A 347 17.94 10.85 -14.87
C ASP A 347 19.18 10.06 -15.30
N ILE A 348 20.30 10.78 -15.35
CA ILE A 348 21.64 10.25 -15.57
C ILE A 348 22.40 10.44 -14.26
N ASP A 349 22.71 9.33 -13.59
CA ASP A 349 23.52 9.33 -12.38
C ASP A 349 25.01 9.30 -12.74
N LEU A 350 25.75 10.35 -12.39
CA LEU A 350 27.20 10.44 -12.60
C LEU A 350 27.91 10.70 -11.28
N ALA A 351 28.98 9.96 -11.02
CA ALA A 351 29.90 10.23 -9.92
C ALA A 351 31.29 10.59 -10.43
N VAL A 352 31.93 11.55 -9.77
CA VAL A 352 33.34 11.86 -9.94
C VAL A 352 34.07 11.80 -8.61
N GLU A 353 35.36 11.45 -8.64
CA GLU A 353 36.14 11.28 -7.41
C GLU A 353 36.62 12.62 -6.85
N ARG A 354 36.93 13.57 -7.74
CA ARG A 354 37.57 14.84 -7.38
C ARG A 354 36.57 16.01 -7.42
N VAL A 355 36.73 16.94 -6.49
CA VAL A 355 35.90 18.16 -6.42
C VAL A 355 36.16 19.05 -7.64
N GLU A 356 37.39 19.06 -8.15
CA GLU A 356 37.76 19.81 -9.34
C GLU A 356 37.09 19.24 -10.61
N ASP A 357 36.92 17.92 -10.68
CA ASP A 357 36.20 17.25 -11.77
C ASP A 357 34.71 17.60 -11.72
N PHE A 358 34.15 17.62 -10.51
CA PHE A 358 32.76 17.99 -10.27
C PHE A 358 32.47 19.43 -10.72
N GLN A 359 33.31 20.38 -10.31
CA GLN A 359 33.16 21.79 -10.68
C GLN A 359 33.24 21.99 -12.19
N GLU A 360 34.13 21.27 -12.87
CA GLU A 360 34.30 21.39 -14.31
C GLU A 360 33.13 20.78 -15.09
N ILE A 361 32.60 19.62 -14.67
CA ILE A 361 31.38 19.04 -15.26
C ILE A 361 30.17 19.96 -15.01
N SER A 362 29.98 20.45 -13.78
CA SER A 362 28.87 21.35 -13.44
C SER A 362 28.93 22.65 -14.26
N GLY A 363 30.13 23.23 -14.43
CA GLY A 363 30.34 24.40 -15.29
C GLY A 363 30.01 24.13 -16.75
N ALA A 364 30.46 22.99 -17.30
CA ALA A 364 30.16 22.59 -18.67
C ALA A 364 28.65 22.36 -18.89
N LEU A 365 27.96 21.79 -17.91
CA LEU A 365 26.50 21.62 -17.94
C LEU A 365 25.77 22.96 -17.87
N GLY A 366 26.24 23.90 -17.05
CA GLY A 366 25.71 25.27 -17.00
C GLY A 366 25.81 25.98 -18.35
N GLU A 367 26.94 25.83 -19.06
CA GLU A 367 27.11 26.37 -20.42
C GLU A 367 26.19 25.69 -21.46
N LEU A 368 25.73 24.47 -21.18
CA LEU A 368 24.75 23.74 -22.00
C LEU A 368 23.30 24.06 -21.62
N GLY A 369 23.07 25.02 -20.71
CA GLY A 369 21.73 25.46 -20.31
C GLY A 369 21.13 24.71 -19.12
N TYR A 370 21.87 23.80 -18.47
CA TYR A 370 21.42 23.17 -17.24
C TYR A 370 21.39 24.17 -16.08
N ARG A 371 20.46 23.96 -15.15
CA ARG A 371 20.33 24.75 -13.91
C ARG A 371 20.36 23.83 -12.70
N SER A 372 21.08 24.24 -11.67
CA SER A 372 21.08 23.55 -10.38
C SER A 372 19.73 23.73 -9.68
N ARG A 373 19.16 22.63 -9.17
CA ARG A 373 18.00 22.63 -8.30
C ARG A 373 18.49 22.67 -6.85
N ALA A 374 17.99 23.60 -6.04
CA ALA A 374 18.40 23.74 -4.64
C ALA A 374 18.38 22.38 -3.90
N SER A 375 19.46 22.10 -3.17
CA SER A 375 19.69 20.86 -2.41
C SER A 375 18.63 20.68 -1.31
N ALA A 376 18.23 19.43 -1.04
CA ALA A 376 17.25 19.14 0.01
C ALA A 376 17.87 19.26 1.43
N PRO A 377 17.04 19.17 2.49
CA PRO A 377 17.49 19.30 3.88
C PRO A 377 18.62 18.34 4.25
N ALA A 378 19.43 18.75 5.23
CA ALA A 378 20.53 17.94 5.75
C ALA A 378 20.04 16.59 6.30
N GLY A 379 20.67 15.48 5.89
CA GLY A 379 20.46 14.15 6.46
C GLY A 379 20.12 13.02 5.47
N GLU A 380 19.76 13.33 4.23
CA GLU A 380 19.43 12.30 3.22
C GLU A 380 20.62 11.95 2.30
N PRO A 381 20.68 10.70 1.78
CA PRO A 381 21.63 10.30 0.76
C PRO A 381 21.27 10.98 -0.57
N GLU A 382 21.86 12.14 -0.84
CA GLU A 382 21.55 12.96 -2.01
C GLU A 382 22.77 13.20 -2.92
N PRO A 383 22.55 13.45 -4.22
CA PRO A 383 23.60 13.96 -5.10
C PRO A 383 24.21 15.26 -4.59
N SER A 384 25.46 15.51 -4.99
CA SER A 384 26.15 16.78 -4.71
C SER A 384 25.48 17.95 -5.43
N ASP A 385 24.88 17.70 -6.60
CA ASP A 385 24.06 18.65 -7.34
C ASP A 385 23.02 17.93 -8.22
N VAL A 386 21.85 18.55 -8.40
CA VAL A 386 20.77 18.07 -9.26
C VAL A 386 20.61 19.07 -10.39
N LEU A 387 21.10 18.71 -11.58
CA LEU A 387 21.12 19.59 -12.74
C LEU A 387 19.96 19.26 -13.66
N VAL A 388 19.07 20.23 -13.87
CA VAL A 388 17.88 20.10 -14.73
C VAL A 388 18.01 20.93 -16.00
N HIS A 389 17.49 20.41 -17.11
CA HIS A 389 17.41 21.08 -18.41
C HIS A 389 15.97 20.91 -18.95
N PRO A 390 15.39 21.90 -19.65
CA PRO A 390 14.03 21.80 -20.17
C PRO A 390 13.85 20.66 -21.19
N GLU A 391 14.85 20.44 -22.04
CA GLU A 391 14.77 19.50 -23.17
C GLU A 391 15.64 18.24 -23.02
N LEU A 392 16.44 18.14 -21.95
CA LEU A 392 17.43 17.06 -21.80
C LEU A 392 17.26 16.33 -20.47
N PRO A 393 17.68 15.06 -20.37
CA PRO A 393 17.61 14.30 -19.12
C PRO A 393 18.27 15.04 -17.96
N ARG A 394 17.67 14.91 -16.77
CA ARG A 394 18.25 15.39 -15.51
C ARG A 394 19.58 14.70 -15.26
N ILE A 395 20.53 15.40 -14.66
CA ILE A 395 21.80 14.81 -14.23
C ILE A 395 21.92 14.94 -12.72
N ASP A 396 22.05 13.80 -12.06
CA ASP A 396 22.35 13.72 -10.64
C ASP A 396 23.86 13.52 -10.52
N LEU A 397 24.56 14.57 -10.10
CA LEU A 397 26.02 14.60 -10.07
C LEU A 397 26.51 14.41 -8.64
N PHE A 398 27.36 13.40 -8.43
CA PHE A 398 27.90 12.99 -7.13
C PHE A 398 29.40 13.24 -7.07
N THR A 399 29.91 13.55 -5.89
CA THR A 399 31.35 13.75 -5.63
C THR A 399 31.81 12.92 -4.44
N GLY A 400 32.90 12.19 -4.60
CA GLY A 400 33.48 11.37 -3.54
C GLY A 400 32.70 10.08 -3.29
N ARG A 401 31.57 10.16 -2.58
CA ARG A 401 30.70 8.99 -2.28
C ARG A 401 29.41 9.05 -3.08
N ILE A 402 28.99 7.89 -3.60
CA ILE A 402 27.69 7.72 -4.25
C ILE A 402 26.62 7.70 -3.16
N CYS A 403 25.61 8.57 -3.27
CA CYS A 403 24.51 8.69 -2.33
C CYS A 403 24.97 8.83 -0.87
N ARG A 404 26.14 9.43 -0.62
CA ARG A 404 26.81 9.54 0.71
C ARG A 404 27.03 8.20 1.44
N ALA A 405 26.72 7.07 0.81
CA ALA A 405 26.67 5.75 1.44
C ALA A 405 27.84 4.87 0.99
N LEU A 406 28.07 4.75 -0.32
CA LEU A 406 29.07 3.81 -0.87
C LEU A 406 30.15 4.57 -1.65
N GLY A 407 31.36 4.02 -1.66
CA GLY A 407 32.46 4.52 -2.49
C GLY A 407 32.37 4.02 -3.93
N ILE A 408 33.37 4.37 -4.73
CA ILE A 408 33.66 3.66 -5.98
C ILE A 408 34.80 2.70 -5.65
N THR A 409 34.49 1.40 -5.56
CA THR A 409 35.49 0.40 -5.16
C THR A 409 36.44 0.01 -6.29
N ARG A 410 37.51 -0.71 -5.97
CA ARG A 410 38.45 -1.23 -6.98
C ARG A 410 37.74 -2.17 -7.97
N SER A 411 36.98 -3.13 -7.46
CA SER A 411 36.20 -4.06 -8.27
C SER A 411 35.19 -3.34 -9.17
N MET A 412 34.55 -2.26 -8.70
CA MET A 412 33.69 -1.42 -9.54
C MET A 412 34.46 -0.78 -10.70
N ARG A 413 35.65 -0.21 -10.46
CA ARG A 413 36.48 0.42 -11.51
C ARG A 413 36.96 -0.60 -12.55
N GLU A 414 37.45 -1.76 -12.11
CA GLU A 414 38.03 -2.78 -12.98
C GLU A 414 36.98 -3.47 -13.85
N SER A 415 35.74 -3.59 -13.36
CA SER A 415 34.63 -4.20 -14.10
C SER A 415 33.79 -3.21 -14.91
N ALA A 416 34.03 -1.90 -14.76
CA ALA A 416 33.28 -0.88 -15.49
C ALA A 416 33.60 -0.91 -16.99
N ARG A 417 32.55 -0.79 -17.81
CA ARG A 417 32.70 -0.61 -19.26
C ARG A 417 33.05 0.85 -19.53
N LYS A 418 34.15 1.10 -20.22
CA LYS A 418 34.61 2.46 -20.54
C LYS A 418 34.10 2.93 -21.90
N SER A 419 33.79 4.21 -22.01
CA SER A 419 33.52 4.88 -23.30
C SER A 419 33.96 6.33 -23.24
N CYS A 420 34.52 6.83 -24.34
CA CYS A 420 35.03 8.19 -24.43
C CYS A 420 34.10 9.05 -25.29
N PHE A 421 33.74 10.20 -24.75
CA PHE A 421 32.92 11.22 -25.38
C PHE A 421 33.72 12.53 -25.40
N GLY A 422 34.61 12.69 -26.37
CA GLY A 422 35.57 13.81 -26.37
C GLY A 422 36.51 13.76 -25.16
N LYS A 423 36.46 14.77 -24.30
CA LYS A 423 37.27 14.84 -23.07
C LYS A 423 36.62 14.18 -21.85
N LEU A 424 35.38 13.69 -21.98
CA LEU A 424 34.70 12.95 -20.92
C LEU A 424 34.90 11.45 -21.13
N GLU A 425 35.58 10.77 -20.22
CA GLU A 425 35.58 9.31 -20.13
C GLU A 425 34.48 8.89 -19.16
N VAL A 426 33.54 8.07 -19.62
CA VAL A 426 32.45 7.52 -18.80
C VAL A 426 32.72 6.05 -18.54
N ASN A 427 32.78 5.69 -17.26
CA ASN A 427 32.92 4.33 -16.76
C ASN A 427 31.54 3.84 -16.30
N PHE A 428 30.88 3.03 -17.12
CA PHE A 428 29.59 2.43 -16.80
C PHE A 428 29.77 1.29 -15.78
N LEU A 429 29.27 1.49 -14.56
CA LEU A 429 29.39 0.51 -13.48
C LEU A 429 28.62 -0.78 -13.81
N PRO A 430 29.07 -1.93 -13.27
CA PRO A 430 28.41 -3.21 -13.51
C PRO A 430 27.06 -3.30 -12.79
N LEU A 431 26.17 -4.20 -13.23
CA LEU A 431 24.83 -4.40 -12.62
C LEU A 431 24.92 -4.78 -11.13
N GLU A 432 25.98 -5.46 -10.75
CA GLU A 432 26.30 -5.86 -9.38
C GLU A 432 26.47 -4.64 -8.46
N ALA A 433 27.11 -3.58 -8.96
CA ALA A 433 27.26 -2.32 -8.23
C ALA A 433 25.89 -1.64 -8.07
N VAL A 434 25.08 -1.63 -9.14
CA VAL A 434 23.72 -1.05 -9.12
C VAL A 434 22.81 -1.79 -8.13
N LEU A 435 22.87 -3.13 -8.10
CA LEU A 435 22.13 -3.95 -7.14
C LEU A 435 22.50 -3.58 -5.70
N LEU A 436 23.80 -3.46 -5.39
CA LEU A 436 24.27 -3.09 -4.06
C LEU A 436 23.79 -1.68 -3.67
N LEU A 437 23.94 -0.70 -4.56
CA LEU A 437 23.53 0.69 -4.34
C LEU A 437 22.02 0.81 -4.07
N LYS A 438 21.19 0.13 -4.87
CA LYS A 438 19.73 0.10 -4.70
C LYS A 438 19.32 -0.60 -3.41
N ALA A 439 19.99 -1.68 -3.05
CA ALA A 439 19.69 -2.40 -1.80
C ALA A 439 20.04 -1.58 -0.55
N VAL A 440 21.11 -0.78 -0.58
CA VAL A 440 21.54 0.04 0.56
C VAL A 440 20.71 1.32 0.71
N THR A 441 20.30 1.94 -0.39
CA THR A 441 19.55 3.20 -0.36
C THR A 441 18.07 3.04 0.01
N GLY A 442 17.49 1.86 -0.20
CA GLY A 442 16.15 1.51 0.30
C GLY A 442 15.01 2.36 -0.27
N ARG A 443 15.19 3.02 -1.43
CA ARG A 443 14.19 3.92 -2.00
C ARG A 443 13.03 3.14 -2.64
N GLU A 444 11.85 3.77 -2.62
CA GLU A 444 10.64 3.18 -3.18
C GLU A 444 10.70 3.05 -4.72
N GLY A 445 10.62 1.82 -5.22
CA GLY A 445 10.74 1.51 -6.65
C GLY A 445 11.98 0.69 -6.98
N ASP A 446 13.03 0.81 -6.17
CA ASP A 446 14.29 0.07 -6.35
C ASP A 446 14.09 -1.44 -6.28
N LEU A 447 13.08 -1.92 -5.53
CA LEU A 447 12.77 -3.34 -5.46
C LEU A 447 12.44 -3.94 -6.84
N SER A 448 11.68 -3.24 -7.68
CA SER A 448 11.34 -3.72 -9.02
C SER A 448 12.57 -3.80 -9.93
N ASP A 449 13.46 -2.81 -9.82
CA ASP A 449 14.72 -2.79 -10.57
C ASP A 449 15.65 -3.92 -10.11
N MET A 450 15.78 -4.11 -8.79
CA MET A 450 16.57 -5.20 -8.22
C MET A 450 16.01 -6.58 -8.60
N GLU A 451 14.68 -6.74 -8.65
CA GLU A 451 14.04 -7.96 -9.17
C GLU A 451 14.44 -8.22 -10.63
N ALA A 452 14.43 -7.19 -11.48
CA ALA A 452 14.87 -7.30 -12.87
C ALA A 452 16.35 -7.66 -12.99
N ILE A 453 17.23 -7.05 -12.18
CA ILE A 453 18.66 -7.37 -12.13
C ILE A 453 18.88 -8.83 -11.73
N ILE A 454 18.24 -9.31 -10.65
CA ILE A 454 18.43 -10.69 -10.16
C ILE A 454 17.91 -11.73 -11.15
N ARG A 455 16.85 -11.42 -11.90
CA ARG A 455 16.34 -12.28 -12.97
C ARG A 455 17.22 -12.28 -14.22
N SER A 456 18.09 -11.30 -14.37
CA SER A 456 19.09 -11.22 -15.43
C SER A 456 20.35 -12.05 -15.11
N LYS A 457 21.35 -12.02 -15.99
CA LYS A 457 22.64 -12.67 -15.74
C LYS A 457 23.52 -11.76 -14.87
N ILE A 458 23.53 -12.03 -13.56
CA ILE A 458 24.42 -11.37 -12.59
C ILE A 458 25.58 -12.29 -12.13
N ASP A 459 26.78 -11.74 -12.03
CA ASP A 459 27.95 -12.37 -11.43
C ASP A 459 27.98 -12.12 -9.90
N TRP A 460 27.42 -13.09 -9.17
CA TRP A 460 27.44 -13.08 -7.71
C TRP A 460 28.85 -13.03 -7.09
N ARG A 461 29.90 -13.47 -7.80
CA ARG A 461 31.28 -13.36 -7.29
C ARG A 461 31.76 -11.91 -7.37
N LEU A 462 31.43 -11.19 -8.44
CA LEU A 462 31.72 -9.76 -8.55
C LEU A 462 30.93 -8.97 -7.51
N PHE A 463 29.64 -9.26 -7.34
CA PHE A 463 28.82 -8.66 -6.28
C PHE A 463 29.44 -8.84 -4.90
N GLU A 464 29.89 -10.05 -4.56
CA GLU A 464 30.56 -10.32 -3.28
C GLU A 464 31.86 -9.51 -3.14
N ARG A 465 32.70 -9.41 -4.19
CA ARG A 465 33.93 -8.60 -4.12
C ARG A 465 33.62 -7.13 -3.85
N ILE A 466 32.67 -6.55 -4.60
CA ILE A 466 32.24 -5.17 -4.41
C ILE A 466 31.71 -4.95 -2.98
N TYR A 467 30.85 -5.87 -2.51
CA TYR A 467 30.33 -5.82 -1.15
C TYR A 467 31.43 -5.79 -0.09
N TRP A 468 32.43 -6.69 -0.18
CA TRP A 468 33.50 -6.75 0.80
C TRP A 468 34.41 -5.52 0.78
N GLU A 469 34.72 -4.99 -0.40
CA GLU A 469 35.47 -3.74 -0.54
C GLU A 469 34.72 -2.55 0.07
N GLU A 470 33.39 -2.48 -0.05
CA GLU A 470 32.58 -1.46 0.62
C GLU A 470 32.55 -1.64 2.15
N ILE A 471 32.46 -2.88 2.64
CA ILE A 471 32.54 -3.16 4.09
C ILE A 471 33.87 -2.69 4.68
N GLU A 472 34.97 -2.89 3.96
CA GLU A 472 36.30 -2.40 4.38
C GLU A 472 36.41 -0.88 4.35
N SER A 473 35.76 -0.22 3.39
CA SER A 473 35.83 1.23 3.16
C SER A 473 34.90 2.05 4.07
N VAL A 474 33.66 1.58 4.27
CA VAL A 474 32.58 2.35 4.92
C VAL A 474 32.21 1.75 6.29
N GLY A 475 32.56 0.50 6.55
CA GLY A 475 32.19 -0.23 7.75
C GLY A 475 30.90 -1.05 7.62
N GLY A 476 30.62 -1.87 8.64
CA GLY A 476 29.58 -2.91 8.58
C GLY A 476 28.12 -2.44 8.68
N GLN A 477 27.84 -1.15 8.88
CA GLN A 477 26.48 -0.70 9.26
C GLN A 477 25.41 -0.95 8.18
N PHE A 478 25.77 -0.86 6.89
CA PHE A 478 24.81 -1.07 5.80
C PHE A 478 24.50 -2.56 5.54
N CYS A 479 25.23 -3.50 6.14
CA CYS A 479 25.06 -4.93 5.84
C CYS A 479 23.68 -5.45 6.26
N PHE A 480 23.08 -4.90 7.32
CA PHE A 480 21.75 -5.27 7.76
C PHE A 480 20.66 -4.85 6.77
N THR A 481 20.73 -3.61 6.26
CA THR A 481 19.83 -3.11 5.21
C THR A 481 19.96 -3.95 3.93
N LEU A 482 21.20 -4.30 3.55
CA LEU A 482 21.44 -5.17 2.42
C LEU A 482 20.85 -6.57 2.63
N LEU A 483 21.03 -7.16 3.82
CA LEU A 483 20.49 -8.48 4.13
C LEU A 483 18.97 -8.49 3.99
N GLU A 484 18.28 -7.52 4.60
CA GLU A 484 16.83 -7.38 4.51
C GLU A 484 16.35 -7.27 3.06
N ALA A 485 17.01 -6.42 2.25
CA ALA A 485 16.68 -6.27 0.83
C ALA A 485 16.85 -7.59 0.05
N LEU A 486 17.94 -8.33 0.28
CA LEU A 486 18.20 -9.60 -0.39
C LEU A 486 17.23 -10.72 0.05
N GLU A 487 16.80 -10.75 1.32
CA GLU A 487 15.79 -11.68 1.82
C GLU A 487 14.43 -11.43 1.16
N ILE A 488 13.98 -10.16 1.14
CA ILE A 488 12.76 -9.73 0.46
C ILE A 488 12.79 -10.12 -1.02
N LEU A 489 13.92 -9.89 -1.70
CA LEU A 489 14.08 -10.23 -3.11
C LEU A 489 14.02 -11.74 -3.35
N GLN A 490 14.66 -12.55 -2.51
CA GLN A 490 14.62 -14.02 -2.63
C GLN A 490 13.19 -14.55 -2.43
N GLU A 491 12.45 -14.02 -1.44
CA GLU A 491 11.06 -14.41 -1.19
C GLU A 491 10.14 -14.06 -2.36
N ARG A 492 10.28 -12.84 -2.91
CA ARG A 492 9.40 -12.32 -3.97
C ARG A 492 9.68 -12.92 -5.33
N THR A 493 10.95 -13.09 -5.67
CA THR A 493 11.34 -13.60 -7.00
C THR A 493 11.34 -15.13 -7.08
N GLN A 494 11.38 -15.82 -5.93
CA GLN A 494 11.71 -17.24 -5.82
C GLN A 494 13.06 -17.61 -6.49
N ALA A 495 13.87 -16.63 -6.87
CA ALA A 495 15.17 -16.83 -7.46
C ALA A 495 16.21 -17.07 -6.37
N ARG A 496 17.19 -17.93 -6.64
CA ARG A 496 18.29 -18.18 -5.70
C ARG A 496 19.19 -16.95 -5.63
N VAL A 497 19.53 -16.52 -4.42
CA VAL A 497 20.51 -15.44 -4.15
C VAL A 497 21.76 -16.06 -3.51
N PRO A 498 22.78 -16.50 -4.28
CA PRO A 498 23.98 -17.15 -3.75
C PRO A 498 24.73 -16.36 -2.68
N ALA A 499 24.79 -15.04 -2.81
CA ALA A 499 25.49 -14.17 -1.85
C ALA A 499 24.79 -14.10 -0.48
N LEU A 500 23.47 -14.40 -0.41
CA LEU A 500 22.65 -14.24 0.80
C LEU A 500 23.25 -14.95 2.01
N ARG A 501 23.71 -16.20 1.83
CA ARG A 501 24.31 -16.98 2.92
C ARG A 501 25.58 -16.33 3.49
N ARG A 502 26.38 -15.68 2.63
CA ARG A 502 27.62 -15.00 3.05
C ARG A 502 27.32 -13.67 3.73
N VAL A 503 26.42 -12.88 3.16
CA VAL A 503 25.94 -11.62 3.76
C VAL A 503 25.29 -11.88 5.13
N PHE A 504 24.44 -12.90 5.24
CA PHE A 504 23.83 -13.31 6.51
C PHE A 504 24.88 -13.66 7.57
N ARG A 505 25.91 -14.44 7.21
CA ARG A 505 27.00 -14.77 8.14
C ARG A 505 27.72 -13.52 8.63
N HIS A 506 28.00 -12.58 7.72
CA HIS A 506 28.62 -11.32 8.08
C HIS A 506 27.74 -10.51 9.04
N CYS A 507 26.44 -10.37 8.75
CA CYS A 507 25.50 -9.64 9.61
C CYS A 507 25.40 -10.26 11.00
N LEU A 508 25.44 -11.59 11.10
CA LEU A 508 25.45 -12.26 12.40
C LEU A 508 26.73 -11.96 13.19
N GLU A 509 27.89 -11.98 12.53
CA GLU A 509 29.17 -11.58 13.15
C GLU A 509 29.14 -10.11 13.57
N GLU A 510 28.64 -9.21 12.72
CA GLU A 510 28.52 -7.79 13.05
C GLU A 510 27.52 -7.53 14.19
N GLY A 511 26.40 -8.25 14.22
CA GLY A 511 25.44 -8.20 15.32
C GLY A 511 26.05 -8.65 16.65
N VAL A 512 26.87 -9.72 16.64
CA VAL A 512 27.60 -10.15 17.84
C VAL A 512 28.61 -9.08 18.26
N ARG A 513 29.35 -8.48 17.32
CA ARG A 513 30.30 -7.40 17.60
C ARG A 513 29.61 -6.22 18.30
N LEU A 514 28.50 -5.75 17.74
CA LEU A 514 27.68 -4.67 18.30
C LEU A 514 27.09 -5.03 19.67
N ALA A 515 26.62 -6.26 19.87
CA ALA A 515 26.10 -6.68 21.17
C ALA A 515 27.20 -6.69 22.26
N VAL A 516 28.43 -7.09 21.92
CA VAL A 516 29.58 -7.00 22.84
C VAL A 516 29.94 -5.54 23.12
N GLU A 517 29.86 -4.67 22.11
CA GLU A 517 30.03 -3.21 22.24
C GLU A 517 29.00 -2.60 23.22
N MET A 518 27.74 -3.04 23.13
CA MET A 518 26.65 -2.69 24.05
C MET A 518 26.79 -3.33 25.44
N GLY A 519 27.84 -4.13 25.67
CA GLY A 519 28.18 -4.68 26.98
C GLY A 519 27.81 -6.15 27.19
N ALA A 520 27.39 -6.89 26.16
CA ALA A 520 27.24 -8.34 26.28
C ALA A 520 28.59 -9.01 26.52
N ARG A 521 28.74 -9.67 27.67
CA ARG A 521 29.98 -10.34 28.07
C ARG A 521 29.90 -11.85 27.93
N SER A 522 28.80 -12.46 27.52
CA SER A 522 28.71 -13.92 27.37
C SER A 522 27.72 -14.34 26.29
N VAL A 523 27.81 -15.57 25.79
CA VAL A 523 26.85 -16.08 24.78
C VAL A 523 25.40 -16.07 25.29
N PRO A 524 25.11 -16.41 26.57
CA PRO A 524 23.78 -16.22 27.14
C PRO A 524 23.32 -14.75 27.15
N GLU A 525 24.21 -13.79 27.35
CA GLU A 525 23.87 -12.36 27.27
C GLU A 525 23.65 -11.89 25.84
N LEU A 526 24.39 -12.43 24.86
CA LEU A 526 24.14 -12.15 23.43
C LEU A 526 22.68 -12.44 23.04
N LYS A 527 22.06 -13.47 23.62
CA LYS A 527 20.64 -13.80 23.37
C LYS A 527 19.66 -12.71 23.80
N ARG A 528 20.07 -11.78 24.68
CA ARG A 528 19.24 -10.63 25.06
C ARG A 528 19.19 -9.56 23.96
N TYR A 529 20.19 -9.55 23.07
CA TYR A 529 20.32 -8.61 21.97
C TYR A 529 19.96 -9.24 20.61
N LEU A 530 20.21 -10.54 20.46
CA LEU A 530 20.12 -11.26 19.19
C LEU A 530 19.27 -12.53 19.35
N ASP A 531 18.16 -12.62 18.62
CA ASP A 531 17.26 -13.77 18.65
C ASP A 531 17.77 -14.93 17.76
N PHE A 532 18.89 -15.54 18.17
CA PHE A 532 19.47 -16.69 17.49
C PHE A 532 19.80 -17.84 18.45
N PRO A 533 19.85 -19.10 17.97
CA PRO A 533 20.27 -20.23 18.77
C PRO A 533 21.68 -20.04 19.36
N GLU A 534 21.89 -20.49 20.61
CA GLU A 534 23.17 -20.29 21.32
C GLU A 534 24.37 -20.83 20.53
N MET A 535 24.21 -21.99 19.89
CA MET A 535 25.26 -22.59 19.06
C MET A 535 25.63 -21.72 17.85
N THR A 536 24.67 -21.01 17.27
CA THR A 536 24.90 -20.09 16.15
C THR A 536 25.67 -18.86 16.63
N LEU A 537 25.24 -18.25 17.73
CA LEU A 537 25.93 -17.12 18.37
C LEU A 537 27.35 -17.49 18.79
N ARG A 538 27.54 -18.69 19.35
CA ARG A 538 28.86 -19.20 19.74
C ARG A 538 29.78 -19.36 18.53
N ARG A 539 29.28 -19.88 17.41
CA ARG A 539 30.06 -20.01 16.17
C ARG A 539 30.48 -18.65 15.62
N ALA A 540 29.57 -17.68 15.60
CA ALA A 540 29.87 -16.30 15.19
C ALA A 540 30.92 -15.65 16.10
N ALA A 541 30.77 -15.75 17.43
CA ALA A 541 31.75 -15.25 18.39
C ALA A 541 33.14 -15.92 18.23
N MET A 542 33.19 -17.23 17.99
CA MET A 542 34.45 -17.92 17.69
C MET A 542 35.09 -17.46 16.38
N SER A 543 34.29 -17.16 15.36
CA SER A 543 34.75 -16.62 14.08
C SER A 543 35.39 -15.24 14.28
N LEU A 544 34.69 -14.34 14.96
CA LEU A 544 35.20 -13.00 15.32
C LEU A 544 36.47 -13.06 16.16
N ALA A 545 36.56 -14.02 17.09
CA ALA A 545 37.74 -14.18 17.94
C ALA A 545 38.95 -14.68 17.17
N ARG A 546 38.76 -15.57 16.19
CA ARG A 546 39.84 -15.99 15.27
C ARG A 546 40.27 -14.83 14.37
N GLY A 547 39.33 -13.98 13.97
CA GLY A 547 39.59 -12.77 13.18
C GLY A 547 40.12 -11.58 13.98
N GLY A 548 40.40 -11.74 15.28
CA GLY A 548 40.96 -10.68 16.12
C GLY A 548 40.02 -9.51 16.42
N LYS A 549 38.72 -9.64 16.14
CA LYS A 549 37.72 -8.57 16.42
C LYS A 549 37.21 -8.58 17.85
N ILE A 550 37.22 -9.75 18.50
CA ILE A 550 36.84 -9.92 19.92
C ILE A 550 37.80 -10.88 20.62
N ARG A 551 37.90 -10.79 21.94
CA ARG A 551 38.66 -11.71 22.79
C ARG A 551 37.72 -12.66 23.52
N LEU A 552 38.05 -13.95 23.47
CA LEU A 552 37.40 -15.01 24.26
C LEU A 552 38.23 -15.32 25.51
N ILE A 553 37.75 -14.92 26.69
CA ILE A 553 38.40 -15.26 27.95
C ILE A 553 37.86 -16.61 28.43
N ARG A 554 38.72 -17.65 28.33
CA ARG A 554 38.38 -19.03 28.72
C ARG A 554 38.03 -19.17 30.20
N ARG A 555 38.70 -18.42 31.09
CA ARG A 555 38.33 -18.31 32.51
C ARG A 555 37.13 -17.36 32.65
N GLY A 556 35.93 -17.93 32.89
CA GLY A 556 34.70 -17.16 33.11
C GLY A 556 33.79 -17.02 31.89
N ARG A 557 34.13 -17.61 30.73
CA ARG A 557 33.33 -17.57 29.47
C ARG A 557 32.96 -16.13 29.05
N ARG A 558 33.91 -15.20 29.18
CA ARG A 558 33.69 -13.77 28.90
C ARG A 558 34.09 -13.36 27.48
N LEU A 559 33.32 -12.44 26.90
CA LEU A 559 33.52 -11.78 25.61
C LEU A 559 33.95 -10.33 25.83
N GLU A 560 35.01 -9.89 25.18
CA GLU A 560 35.49 -8.51 25.22
C GLU A 560 35.84 -8.03 23.82
N LEU A 561 35.58 -6.77 23.50
CA LEU A 561 36.09 -6.15 22.27
C LEU A 561 37.61 -6.01 22.38
N LEU A 562 38.30 -6.25 21.26
CA LEU A 562 39.69 -5.81 21.13
C LEU A 562 39.68 -4.37 20.63
N PRO A 563 40.53 -3.47 21.17
CA PRO A 563 40.66 -2.12 20.63
C PRO A 563 41.08 -2.19 19.15
N ALA A 564 40.47 -1.33 18.34
CA ALA A 564 40.68 -1.25 16.89
C ALA A 564 42.12 -0.89 16.52
#